data_AF-A0A962QIZ4-F1
#
_entry.id   AF-A0A962QIZ4-F1
#
_cell.length_a   1.000
_cell.length_b   1.000
_cell.length_c   1.000
_cell.angle_alpha   90.00
_cell.angle_beta   90.00
_cell.angle_gamma   90.00
#
_symmetry.space_group_name_H-M   'P 1'
#
loop_
_entity.id
_entity.type
_entity.pdbx_description
1 polymer ?
#
loop_
_entity_poly.entity_id
_entity_poly.type
_entity_poly.pdbx_seq_one_letter_code
_entity_poly.pdbx_strand_id
1 'polypeptide(L)' 'MYDKDDHKTISSLIEKIGSKERCLQLDFLLEDDNQTLFLTPIGLGYLLNVVAGDIDSLAEAYRAGFKQACKLED' A
#
# COMPACT_ATOMS: atom_id res chain seq x y z
N MET A 1 -13.83 9.33 -10.63
CA MET A 1 -14.57 8.05 -10.62
C MET A 1 -14.59 7.59 -9.18
N TYR A 2 -15.74 7.62 -8.52
CA TYR A 2 -15.88 7.26 -7.11
C TYR A 2 -15.98 5.74 -7.05
N ASP A 3 -14.85 5.07 -6.83
CA ASP A 3 -14.80 3.61 -6.89
C ASP A 3 -15.08 3.02 -5.50
N LYS A 4 -16.13 2.20 -5.42
CA LYS A 4 -16.46 1.44 -4.21
C LYS A 4 -15.34 0.45 -3.85
N ASP A 5 -14.51 0.07 -4.82
CA ASP A 5 -13.42 -0.87 -4.59
C ASP A 5 -12.16 -0.20 -4.02
N ASP A 6 -11.95 1.10 -4.22
CA ASP A 6 -10.88 1.86 -3.55
C ASP A 6 -11.11 1.92 -2.04
N HIS A 7 -12.34 2.17 -1.61
CA HIS A 7 -12.68 2.19 -0.18
C HIS A 7 -12.48 0.83 0.50
N LYS A 8 -12.77 -0.28 -0.20
CA LYS A 8 -12.51 -1.63 0.32
C LYS A 8 -11.02 -1.91 0.41
N THR A 9 -10.25 -1.47 -0.58
CA THR A 9 -8.80 -1.65 -0.63
C THR A 9 -8.11 -0.90 0.50
N ILE A 10 -8.48 0.36 0.72
CA ILE A 10 -7.98 1.19 1.82
C ILE A 10 -8.36 0.60 3.17
N SER A 11 -9.62 0.18 3.34
CA SER A 11 -10.07 -0.44 4.60
C SER A 11 -9.30 -1.74 4.90
N SER A 12 -9.12 -2.59 3.89
CA SER A 12 -8.36 -3.85 4.04
C SER A 12 -6.89 -3.60 4.36
N LEU A 13 -6.30 -2.55 3.78
CA LEU A 13 -4.92 -2.14 4.08
C LEU A 13 -4.79 -1.67 5.54
N ILE A 14 -5.73 -0.85 6.00
CA ILE A 14 -5.76 -0.38 7.40
C ILE A 14 -5.91 -1.57 8.36
N GLU A 15 -6.79 -2.52 8.06
CA GLU A 15 -6.97 -3.73 8.87
C GLU A 15 -5.70 -4.59 8.94
N LYS A 16 -4.99 -4.77 7.82
CA LYS A 16 -3.74 -5.54 7.76
C LYS A 16 -2.60 -4.88 8.54
N ILE A 17 -2.45 -3.57 8.44
CA ILE A 17 -1.42 -2.83 9.16
C ILE A 17 -1.80 -2.61 10.64
N GLY A 18 -3.10 -2.63 10.94
CA GLY A 18 -3.66 -2.49 12.28
C GLY A 18 -3.89 -1.03 12.74
N SER A 19 -3.57 -0.03 11.91
CA SER A 19 -3.83 1.38 12.23
C SER A 19 -3.79 2.28 10.97
N LYS A 20 -4.75 3.22 10.89
CA LYS A 20 -4.79 4.28 9.88
C LYS A 20 -3.57 5.19 10.01
N GLU A 21 -3.24 5.61 11.22
CA GLU A 21 -2.10 6.49 11.53
C GLU A 21 -0.80 5.85 11.08
N ARG A 22 -0.67 4.53 11.24
CA ARG A 22 0.51 3.81 10.78
C ARG A 22 0.60 3.77 9.26
N CYS A 23 -0.53 3.60 8.55
CA CYS A 23 -0.55 3.70 7.09
C CYS A 23 -0.15 5.09 6.59
N LEU A 24 -0.56 6.16 7.27
CA LEU A 24 -0.15 7.53 6.95
C LEU A 24 1.35 7.75 7.21
N GLN A 25 1.87 7.28 8.36
CA GLN A 25 3.30 7.37 8.70
C GLN A 25 4.22 6.64 7.72
N LEU A 26 3.72 5.58 7.08
CA LEU A 26 4.45 4.78 6.09
C LEU A 26 4.25 5.30 4.66
N ASP A 27 3.57 6.44 4.49
CA ASP A 27 3.17 7.01 3.19
C ASP A 27 2.39 6.02 2.31
N PHE A 28 1.72 5.03 2.90
CA PHE A 28 0.85 4.09 2.16
C PHE A 28 -0.47 4.74 1.77
N LEU A 29 -0.95 5.65 2.62
CA LEU A 29 -2.13 6.47 2.40
C LEU A 29 -1.75 7.95 2.51
N LEU A 30 -2.50 8.78 1.81
CA LEU A 30 -2.54 10.23 2.04
C LEU A 30 -3.96 10.62 2.43
N GLU A 31 -4.08 11.68 3.23
CA GLU A 31 -5.35 12.27 3.62
C GLU A 31 -5.42 13.70 3.08
N ASP A 32 -6.51 14.04 2.40
CA ASP A 32 -6.76 15.43 1.98
C ASP A 32 -7.42 16.27 3.09
N ASP A 33 -7.58 17.56 2.81
CA ASP A 33 -8.21 18.53 3.72
C ASP A 33 -9.67 18.17 4.06
N ASN A 34 -10.32 17.30 3.28
CA ASN A 34 -11.68 16.80 3.51
C ASN A 34 -11.70 15.44 4.24
N GLN A 35 -10.58 14.98 4.79
CA GLN A 35 -10.42 13.68 5.45
C GLN A 35 -10.65 12.49 4.50
N THR A 36 -10.51 12.71 3.19
CA THR A 36 -10.58 11.65 2.19
C THR A 36 -9.23 10.96 2.13
N LEU A 37 -9.24 9.63 2.23
CA LEU A 37 -8.04 8.82 2.11
C LEU A 37 -7.83 8.37 0.67
N PHE A 38 -6.57 8.45 0.24
CA PHE A 38 -6.14 8.01 -1.09
C PHE A 38 -4.97 7.03 -0.96
N LEU A 39 -5.01 5.98 -1.77
CA LEU A 39 -3.92 5.01 -1.86
C LEU A 39 -2.76 5.61 -2.65
N THR A 40 -1.55 5.59 -2.09
CA THR A 40 -0.36 6.07 -2.79
C THR A 40 0.22 4.97 -3.69
N PRO A 41 1.12 5.32 -4.64
CA PRO A 41 1.90 4.32 -5.36
C PRO A 41 2.70 3.38 -4.44
N ILE A 42 3.15 3.88 -3.28
CA ILE A 42 3.87 3.08 -2.28
C ILE A 42 2.92 2.06 -1.64
N GLY A 43 1.73 2.50 -1.19
CA GLY A 43 0.71 1.62 -0.62
C GLY A 43 0.22 0.57 -1.61
N LEU A 44 0.06 0.96 -2.89
CA LEU A 44 -0.28 0.04 -3.97
C LEU A 44 0.84 -1.00 -4.21
N GLY A 45 2.10 -0.57 -4.21
CA GLY A 45 3.25 -1.47 -4.32
C GLY A 45 3.31 -2.49 -3.18
N TYR A 46 3.00 -2.07 -1.95
CA TYR A 46 2.88 -2.98 -0.81
C TYR A 46 1.77 -4.02 -1.01
N LEU A 47 0.58 -3.59 -1.44
CA LEU A 47 -0.54 -4.50 -1.68
C LEU A 47 -0.22 -5.54 -2.77
N LEU A 48 0.40 -5.11 -3.88
CA LEU A 48 0.71 -6.00 -4.99
C LEU A 48 1.83 -7.00 -4.66
N ASN A 49 2.85 -6.58 -3.95
CA ASN A 49 4.04 -7.41 -3.76
C ASN A 49 4.02 -8.18 -2.44
N VAL A 50 3.51 -7.57 -1.38
CA VAL A 50 3.51 -8.18 -0.05
C VAL A 50 2.22 -8.95 0.17
N VAL A 51 1.08 -8.31 -0.07
CA VAL A 51 -0.22 -8.94 0.20
C VAL A 51 -0.59 -9.94 -0.88
N ALA A 52 -0.57 -9.57 -2.16
CA ALA A 52 -0.91 -10.49 -3.25
C ALA A 52 0.20 -11.51 -3.56
N GLY A 53 1.44 -11.20 -3.17
CA GLY A 53 2.57 -12.12 -3.25
C GLY A 53 2.66 -13.12 -2.08
N ASP A 54 1.73 -13.05 -1.11
CA ASP A 54 1.72 -13.85 0.12
C ASP A 54 3.08 -13.85 0.83
N ILE A 55 3.67 -12.66 0.92
CA ILE A 55 4.99 -12.47 1.52
C ILE A 55 4.84 -12.18 3.00
N ASP A 56 5.23 -13.15 3.83
CA ASP A 56 5.12 -13.06 5.28
C ASP A 56 6.39 -12.52 5.95
N SER A 57 7.49 -12.37 5.20
CA SER A 57 8.79 -11.97 5.74
C SER A 57 9.24 -10.59 5.26
N LEU A 58 9.80 -9.80 6.19
CA LEU A 58 10.34 -8.46 5.91
C LEU A 58 11.40 -8.49 4.80
N ALA A 59 12.24 -9.52 4.78
CA ALA A 59 13.32 -9.68 3.81
C ALA A 59 12.78 -9.88 2.38
N GLU A 60 11.72 -10.67 2.22
CA GLU A 60 11.08 -10.89 0.92
C GLU A 60 10.31 -9.66 0.45
N ALA A 61 9.69 -8.91 1.38
CA ALA A 61 9.04 -7.65 1.05
C ALA A 61 10.03 -6.62 0.49
N TYR A 62 11.20 -6.48 1.14
CA TYR A 62 12.30 -5.66 0.62
C TYR A 62 12.81 -6.15 -0.74
N ARG A 63 12.96 -7.47 -0.92
CA ARG A 63 13.41 -8.05 -2.19
C ARG A 63 12.41 -7.79 -3.32
N ALA A 64 11.11 -7.87 -3.03
CA ALA A 64 10.07 -7.60 -4.02
C ALA A 64 10.05 -6.12 -4.41
N GLY A 65 10.13 -5.21 -3.44
CA GLY A 65 10.26 -3.77 -3.68
C GLY A 65 11.49 -3.42 -4.52
N PHE A 66 12.65 -3.99 -4.20
CA PHE A 66 13.89 -3.79 -4.98
C PHE A 66 13.75 -4.28 -6.42
N LYS A 67 13.19 -5.48 -6.63
CA LYS A 67 12.94 -6.03 -7.97
C LYS A 67 12.00 -5.16 -8.80
N GLN A 68 11.00 -4.54 -8.18
CA GLN A 68 10.09 -3.63 -8.88
C GLN A 68 10.79 -2.35 -9.31
N ALA A 69 11.60 -1.76 -8.42
CA ALA A 69 12.39 -0.56 -8.75
C ALA A 69 13.35 -0.82 -9.92
N CYS A 70 14.09 -1.93 -9.91
CA CYS A 70 14.99 -2.28 -11.02
C CYS A 70 14.27 -2.57 -12.35
N LYS A 71 12.98 -2.91 -12.34
CA LYS A 71 12.19 -3.14 -13.56
C LYS A 71 11.60 -1.87 -14.16
N LEU A 72 11.65 -0.74 -13.44
CA LEU A 72 11.17 0.56 -13.91
C LEU A 72 12.26 1.37 -14.65
N GLU A 73 13.50 0.86 -14.72
CA GLU A 73 14.64 1.52 -15.39
C GLU A 73 14.87 1.06 -16.85
N ASP A 74 13.90 0.40 -17.49
CA ASP A 74 13.91 0.07 -18.94
C ASP A 74 12.87 0.88 -19.73
#